data_AF-A0A832WIF3-F1
#
_entry.id   AF-A0A832WIF3-F1
#
_cell.length_a   1.000
_cell.length_b   1.000
_cell.length_c   1.000
_cell.angle_alpha   90.00
_cell.angle_beta   90.00
_cell.angle_gamma   90.00
#
_symmetry.space_group_name_H-M   'P 1'
#
loop_
_entity.id
_entity.type
_entity.pdbx_description
1 polymer ?
#
loop_
_entity_poly.entity_id
_entity_poly.type
_entity_poly.pdbx_seq_one_letter_code
_entity_poly.pdbx_strand_id
1 'polypeptide(L)'
;MRPGAMMRLLEDGSFLYLKGDVEVKLRIRSVATGDDVIKARTAGVSALAAKLFLPEAVEAAKREGVELINLEDVAESLARVLGDLLRQRRADLLVRFFQELLPSEVTRSYSYYEYSSILTGGAVSSVSFKVEIEFKKSLELFEDVLEFISALAARASDLGMATSLDSRTDPRYKERKIRLEISLNLL
;
A
#
# COMPACT_ATOMS: atom_id res chain seq x y z
N MET A 1 13.27 24.13 1.49
CA MET A 1 12.59 22.86 1.14
C MET A 1 12.48 22.05 2.41
N ARG A 2 11.27 21.68 2.85
CA ARG A 2 11.14 20.71 3.96
C ARG A 2 11.67 19.38 3.44
N PRO A 3 12.50 18.64 4.19
CA PRO A 3 12.83 17.27 3.83
C PRO A 3 11.49 16.53 3.79
N GLY A 4 11.06 16.08 2.61
CA GLY A 4 9.89 15.21 2.51
C GLY A 4 10.14 14.01 3.41
N ALA A 5 9.18 13.64 4.24
CA ALA A 5 9.34 12.54 5.18
C ALA A 5 9.81 11.29 4.41
N MET A 6 11.07 10.89 4.65
CA MET A 6 11.67 9.75 3.98
C MET A 6 11.02 8.49 4.53
N MET A 7 10.32 7.77 3.66
CA MET A 7 9.79 6.45 3.96
C MET A 7 10.53 5.42 3.11
N ARG A 8 10.84 4.26 3.70
CA ARG A 8 11.35 3.10 2.99
C ARG A 8 10.63 1.84 3.44
N LEU A 9 10.32 0.95 2.49
CA LEU A 9 9.86 -0.39 2.79
C LEU A 9 11.07 -1.28 3.12
N LEU A 10 10.96 -2.04 4.20
CA LEU A 10 11.92 -3.06 4.59
C LEU A 10 11.50 -4.44 4.05
N GLU A 11 12.47 -5.34 3.93
CA GLU A 11 12.26 -6.73 3.47
C GLU A 11 11.29 -7.51 4.38
N ASP A 12 11.16 -7.12 5.65
CA ASP A 12 10.21 -7.72 6.61
C ASP A 12 8.78 -7.18 6.48
N GLY A 13 8.51 -6.27 5.52
CA GLY A 13 7.20 -5.66 5.26
C GLY A 13 6.90 -4.43 6.12
N SER A 14 7.77 -4.08 7.06
CA SER A 14 7.63 -2.84 7.81
C SER A 14 8.15 -1.63 7.03
N PHE A 15 7.69 -0.44 7.42
CA PHE A 15 8.15 0.82 6.87
C PHE A 15 9.03 1.50 7.90
N LEU A 16 10.16 2.07 7.47
CA LEU A 16 10.85 3.09 8.26
C LEU A 16 10.39 4.45 7.79
N TYR A 17 9.89 5.24 8.72
CA TYR A 17 9.30 6.55 8.49
C TYR A 17 10.03 7.58 9.33
N LEU A 18 10.54 8.63 8.69
CA LEU A 18 11.19 9.73 9.39
C LEU A 18 10.15 10.72 9.91
N LYS A 19 9.99 10.79 11.24
CA LYS A 19 9.11 11.75 11.92
C LYS A 19 9.96 12.81 12.61
N GLY A 20 10.16 13.94 11.94
CA GLY A 20 11.15 14.95 12.37
C GLY A 20 12.56 14.43 12.14
N ASP A 21 13.35 14.29 13.20
CA ASP A 21 14.72 13.75 13.15
C ASP A 21 14.82 12.30 13.65
N VAL A 22 13.68 11.65 13.92
CA VAL A 22 13.62 10.29 14.48
C VAL A 22 13.10 9.31 13.43
N GLU A 23 13.84 8.24 13.18
CA GLU A 23 13.36 7.09 12.41
C GLU A 23 12.40 6.26 13.28
N VAL A 24 11.19 6.06 12.77
CA VAL A 24 10.14 5.27 13.42
C VAL A 24 9.84 4.05 12.57
N LYS A 25 9.84 2.86 13.18
CA LYS A 25 9.37 1.65 12.54
C LYS A 25 7.84 1.63 12.60
N LEU A 26 7.24 1.56 11.41
CA LEU A 26 5.83 1.76 11.12
C LEU A 26 5.27 0.53 10.40
N ARG A 27 4.03 0.16 10.70
CA ARG A 27 3.21 -0.68 9.81
C ARG A 27 2.06 0.13 9.24
N ILE A 28 1.63 -0.23 8.05
CA ILE A 28 0.58 0.49 7.33
C ILE A 28 -0.49 -0.52 6.91
N ARG A 29 -1.76 -0.18 7.17
CA ARG A 29 -2.94 -0.98 6.84
C ARG A 29 -4.00 -0.06 6.22
N SER A 30 -4.83 -0.58 5.32
CA SER A 30 -6.02 0.15 4.86
C SER A 30 -7.07 0.18 5.98
N VAL A 31 -7.31 -0.98 6.59
CA VAL A 31 -8.19 -1.15 7.75
C VAL A 31 -7.40 -1.91 8.82
N ALA A 32 -7.33 -1.36 10.03
CA ALA A 32 -6.58 -1.93 11.14
C ALA A 32 -7.50 -2.55 12.19
N THR A 33 -7.16 -3.77 12.61
CA THR A 33 -7.81 -4.54 13.69
C THR A 33 -6.96 -4.54 14.96
N GLY A 34 -7.52 -5.05 16.08
CA GLY A 34 -6.77 -5.28 17.32
C GLY A 34 -5.58 -6.23 17.13
N ASP A 35 -5.74 -7.24 16.28
CA ASP A 35 -4.68 -8.20 15.97
C ASP A 35 -3.52 -7.55 15.21
N ASP A 36 -3.79 -6.58 14.33
CA ASP A 36 -2.74 -5.83 13.63
C ASP A 36 -1.86 -5.06 14.61
N VAL A 37 -2.45 -4.46 15.63
CA VAL A 37 -1.72 -3.75 16.69
C VAL A 37 -0.83 -4.70 17.48
N ILE A 38 -1.36 -5.86 17.90
CA ILE A 38 -0.61 -6.86 18.66
C ILE A 38 0.57 -7.39 17.81
N LYS A 39 0.32 -7.68 16.53
CA LYS A 39 1.36 -8.11 15.58
C LYS A 39 2.41 -7.03 15.36
N ALA A 40 2.00 -5.76 15.24
CA ALA A 40 2.92 -4.63 15.11
C ALA A 40 3.84 -4.54 16.33
N ARG A 41 3.26 -4.56 17.54
CA ARG A 41 4.03 -4.53 18.79
C ARG A 41 5.03 -5.69 18.87
N THR A 42 4.58 -6.91 18.55
CA THR A 42 5.42 -8.13 18.57
C THR A 42 6.57 -8.04 17.57
N ALA A 43 6.39 -7.37 16.44
CA ALA A 43 7.41 -7.14 15.42
C ALA A 43 8.36 -5.95 15.73
N GLY A 44 8.27 -5.38 16.93
CA GLY A 44 9.08 -4.23 17.36
C GLY A 44 8.71 -2.92 16.68
N VAL A 45 7.47 -2.82 16.17
CA VAL A 45 6.95 -1.63 15.51
C VAL A 45 6.31 -0.72 16.57
N SER A 46 6.60 0.57 16.51
CA SER A 46 6.13 1.56 17.49
C SER A 46 4.90 2.34 17.03
N ALA A 47 4.58 2.29 15.73
CA ALA A 47 3.43 2.98 15.16
C ALA A 47 2.67 2.13 14.13
N LEU A 48 1.36 2.34 14.04
CA LEU A 48 0.48 1.75 13.03
C LEU A 48 -0.28 2.88 12.33
N ALA A 49 -0.07 3.02 11.02
CA ALA A 49 -0.88 3.92 10.20
C ALA A 49 -2.03 3.16 9.55
N ALA A 50 -3.23 3.72 9.62
CA ALA A 50 -4.37 3.20 8.88
C ALA A 50 -5.35 4.28 8.46
N LYS A 51 -6.16 3.98 7.43
CA LYS A 51 -7.28 4.84 7.03
C LYS A 51 -8.43 4.68 8.02
N LEU A 52 -8.74 3.43 8.37
CA LEU A 52 -9.76 3.08 9.35
C LEU A 52 -9.15 2.24 10.48
N PHE A 53 -9.39 2.66 11.71
CA PHE A 53 -9.12 1.86 12.90
C PHE A 53 -10.45 1.32 13.44
N LEU A 54 -10.59 0.01 13.52
CA LEU A 54 -11.74 -0.58 14.20
C LEU A 54 -11.64 -0.32 15.72
N PRO A 55 -12.77 -0.29 16.46
CA PRO A 55 -12.76 0.02 17.88
C PRO A 55 -11.74 -0.81 18.69
N GLU A 56 -11.65 -2.11 18.41
CA GLU A 56 -10.71 -3.03 19.04
C GLU A 56 -9.24 -2.68 18.75
N ALA A 57 -8.93 -2.05 17.61
CA ALA A 57 -7.59 -1.57 17.29
C ALA A 57 -7.22 -0.38 18.17
N VAL A 58 -8.17 0.54 18.40
CA VAL A 58 -7.97 1.72 19.25
C VAL A 58 -7.73 1.31 20.70
N GLU A 59 -8.50 0.33 21.20
CA GLU A 59 -8.32 -0.21 22.55
C GLU A 59 -6.98 -0.94 22.70
N ALA A 60 -6.63 -1.80 21.75
CA ALA A 60 -5.35 -2.50 21.74
C ALA A 60 -4.17 -1.51 21.69
N ALA A 61 -4.24 -0.47 20.87
CA ALA A 61 -3.15 0.51 20.71
C ALA A 61 -2.84 1.23 22.03
N LYS A 62 -3.88 1.63 22.78
CA LYS A 62 -3.73 2.23 24.11
C LYS A 62 -3.08 1.26 25.10
N ARG A 63 -3.45 -0.02 25.06
CA ARG A 63 -2.91 -1.04 25.96
C ARG A 63 -1.45 -1.39 25.64
N GLU A 64 -1.13 -1.54 24.36
CA GLU A 64 0.19 -1.97 23.89
C GLU A 64 1.19 -0.81 23.71
N GLY A 65 0.73 0.43 23.85
CA GLY A 65 1.55 1.64 23.66
C GLY A 65 1.99 1.84 22.21
N VAL A 66 1.14 1.48 21.24
CA VAL A 66 1.40 1.68 19.81
C VAL A 66 0.77 3.00 19.37
N GLU A 67 1.55 3.86 18.72
CA GLU A 67 1.04 5.12 18.18
C GLU A 67 0.13 4.85 16.97
N LEU A 68 -1.06 5.45 16.95
CA LEU A 68 -1.95 5.42 15.79
C LEU A 68 -1.72 6.65 14.94
N ILE A 69 -1.41 6.45 13.67
CA ILE A 69 -1.15 7.51 12.69
C ILE A 69 -2.25 7.50 11.64
N ASN A 70 -2.76 8.68 11.26
CA ASN A 70 -3.69 8.75 10.14
C ASN A 70 -2.92 8.48 8.84
N LEU A 71 -3.43 7.58 8.01
CA LEU A 71 -2.80 7.24 6.74
C LEU A 71 -2.60 8.45 5.83
N GLU A 72 -3.47 9.45 5.91
CA GLU A 72 -3.34 10.70 5.16
C GLU A 72 -2.02 11.43 5.43
N ASP A 73 -1.50 11.33 6.66
CA ASP A 73 -0.23 11.95 7.06
C ASP A 73 0.99 11.30 6.38
N VAL A 74 0.84 10.07 5.89
CA VAL A 74 1.94 9.29 5.28
C VAL A 74 1.68 8.91 3.83
N ALA A 75 0.52 9.29 3.27
CA ALA A 75 0.08 8.87 1.94
C ALA A 75 1.02 9.32 0.81
N GLU A 76 1.55 10.55 0.89
CA GLU A 76 2.52 11.04 -0.10
C GLU A 76 3.82 10.21 -0.07
N SER A 77 4.37 9.98 1.13
CA SER A 77 5.57 9.15 1.30
C SER A 77 5.34 7.72 0.85
N LEU A 78 4.15 7.17 1.08
CA LEU A 78 3.76 5.83 0.64
C LEU A 78 3.73 5.72 -0.90
N ALA A 79 3.18 6.72 -1.58
CA ALA A 79 3.19 6.79 -3.05
C ALA A 79 4.61 6.97 -3.63
N ARG A 80 5.50 7.70 -2.92
CA ARG A 80 6.91 7.80 -3.30
C ARG A 80 7.63 6.45 -3.20
N VAL A 81 7.41 5.70 -2.12
CA VAL A 81 7.95 4.33 -1.99
C VAL A 81 7.53 3.47 -3.18
N LEU A 82 6.25 3.50 -3.54
CA LEU A 82 5.73 2.76 -4.68
C LEU A 82 6.44 3.12 -6.00
N GLY A 83 6.63 4.41 -6.27
CA GLY A 83 7.38 4.90 -7.44
C GLY A 83 8.85 4.48 -7.43
N ASP A 84 9.49 4.50 -6.27
CA ASP A 84 10.88 4.06 -6.12
C ASP A 84 11.03 2.54 -6.34
N LEU A 85 10.09 1.74 -5.83
CA LEU A 85 10.07 0.28 -6.07
C LEU A 85 9.89 -0.06 -7.55
N LEU A 86 9.01 0.67 -8.26
CA LEU A 86 8.86 0.56 -9.71
C LEU A 86 10.15 0.93 -10.44
N ARG A 87 10.77 2.06 -10.09
CA ARG A 87 12.03 2.51 -10.71
C ARG A 87 13.17 1.51 -10.49
N GLN A 88 13.23 0.90 -9.30
CA GLN A 88 14.20 -0.14 -8.96
C GLN A 88 13.84 -1.51 -9.51
N ARG A 89 12.66 -1.68 -10.11
CA ARG A 89 12.15 -2.94 -10.66
C ARG A 89 12.05 -4.06 -9.61
N ARG A 90 11.69 -3.70 -8.37
CA ARG A 90 11.56 -4.62 -7.23
C ARG A 90 10.14 -5.20 -7.16
N ALA A 91 9.80 -6.08 -8.10
CA ALA A 91 8.48 -6.72 -8.18
C ALA A 91 8.12 -7.50 -6.89
N ASP A 92 9.12 -8.12 -6.26
CA ASP A 92 9.00 -8.82 -4.99
C ASP A 92 8.53 -7.90 -3.85
N LEU A 93 9.10 -6.70 -3.76
CA LEU A 93 8.73 -5.70 -2.77
C LEU A 93 7.41 -5.01 -3.10
N LEU A 94 7.04 -4.88 -4.38
CA LEU A 94 5.71 -4.38 -4.77
C LEU A 94 4.61 -5.34 -4.31
N VAL A 95 4.81 -6.66 -4.44
CA VAL A 95 3.90 -7.66 -3.87
C VAL A 95 3.79 -7.47 -2.36
N ARG A 96 4.94 -7.40 -1.67
CA ARG A 96 4.98 -7.24 -0.21
C ARG A 96 4.31 -5.96 0.28
N PHE A 97 4.50 -4.86 -0.44
CA PHE A 97 3.87 -3.57 -0.19
C PHE A 97 2.35 -3.70 -0.13
N PHE A 98 1.72 -4.31 -1.14
CA PHE A 98 0.26 -4.50 -1.15
C PHE A 98 -0.22 -5.61 -0.20
N GLN A 99 0.61 -6.62 0.09
CA GLN A 99 0.28 -7.62 1.11
C GLN A 99 0.13 -6.97 2.48
N GLU A 100 1.04 -6.07 2.83
CA GLU A 100 1.00 -5.35 4.10
C GLU A 100 -0.14 -4.34 4.14
N LEU A 101 -0.40 -3.60 3.07
CA LEU A 101 -1.46 -2.58 3.10
C LEU A 101 -2.87 -3.18 3.20
N LEU A 102 -3.12 -4.31 2.56
CA LEU A 102 -4.48 -4.83 2.40
C LEU A 102 -4.88 -5.79 3.55
N PRO A 103 -6.19 -5.90 3.88
CA PRO A 103 -6.67 -6.78 4.94
C PRO A 103 -6.35 -8.26 4.66
N SER A 104 -6.09 -9.07 5.68
CA SER A 104 -5.66 -10.46 5.47
C SER A 104 -6.73 -11.34 4.81
N GLU A 105 -7.99 -10.94 4.93
CA GLU A 105 -9.21 -11.64 4.56
C GLU A 105 -9.54 -11.56 3.06
N VAL A 106 -8.88 -10.66 2.31
CA VAL A 106 -9.11 -10.49 0.88
C VAL A 106 -8.19 -11.37 0.04
N THR A 107 -8.73 -11.93 -1.05
CA THR A 107 -7.91 -12.64 -2.04
C THR A 107 -7.20 -11.61 -2.91
N ARG A 108 -5.93 -11.87 -3.25
CA ARG A 108 -5.10 -10.95 -4.02
C ARG A 108 -4.42 -11.69 -5.16
N SER A 109 -4.33 -11.06 -6.32
CA SER A 109 -3.48 -11.52 -7.42
C SER A 109 -2.63 -10.35 -7.93
N TYR A 110 -1.43 -10.69 -8.40
CA TYR A 110 -0.42 -9.72 -8.81
C TYR A 110 0.09 -10.03 -10.20
N SER A 111 0.42 -9.01 -10.96
CA SER A 111 1.10 -9.15 -12.24
C SER A 111 2.11 -8.01 -12.40
N TYR A 112 3.27 -8.33 -12.97
CA TYR A 112 4.34 -7.38 -13.21
C TYR A 112 4.82 -7.53 -14.64
N TYR A 113 4.99 -6.40 -15.33
CA TYR A 113 5.37 -6.35 -16.73
C TYR A 113 6.49 -5.33 -16.91
N GLU A 114 7.50 -5.71 -17.69
CA GLU A 114 8.54 -4.80 -18.17
C GLU A 114 8.41 -4.69 -19.69
N TYR A 115 8.35 -3.46 -20.19
CA TYR A 115 8.35 -3.20 -21.62
C TYR A 115 9.73 -2.70 -22.03
N SER A 116 10.35 -3.43 -22.96
CA SER A 116 11.62 -3.06 -23.57
C SER A 116 11.39 -2.54 -24.99
N SER A 117 12.11 -1.49 -25.37
CA SER A 117 12.02 -0.91 -26.70
C SER A 117 13.24 -1.28 -27.53
N ILE A 118 13.00 -1.74 -28.77
CA ILE A 118 14.07 -1.99 -29.73
C ILE A 118 14.78 -0.68 -30.09
N LEU A 119 14.06 0.44 -30.06
CA LEU A 119 14.59 1.77 -30.37
C LEU A 119 15.60 2.27 -29.33
N THR A 120 15.59 1.71 -28.11
CA THR A 120 16.50 2.06 -27.01
C THR A 120 17.58 0.99 -26.81
N GLY A 121 17.81 0.15 -27.82
CA GLY A 121 18.79 -0.94 -27.74
C GLY A 121 18.38 -2.07 -26.79
N GLY A 122 17.07 -2.26 -26.57
CA GLY A 122 16.54 -3.28 -25.67
C GLY A 122 16.46 -2.84 -24.20
N ALA A 123 16.72 -1.57 -23.90
CA ALA A 123 16.54 -1.05 -22.55
C ALA A 123 15.04 -1.04 -22.17
N VAL A 124 14.76 -1.36 -20.90
CA VAL A 124 13.41 -1.28 -20.34
C VAL A 124 12.98 0.19 -20.33
N SER A 125 11.91 0.50 -21.04
CA SER A 125 11.37 1.85 -21.18
C SER A 125 10.20 2.13 -20.25
N SER A 126 9.48 1.10 -19.83
CA SER A 126 8.43 1.23 -18.83
C SER A 126 8.21 -0.05 -18.05
N VAL A 127 7.66 0.11 -16.85
CA VAL A 127 7.26 -0.97 -15.97
C VAL A 127 5.81 -0.78 -15.57
N SER A 128 5.07 -1.87 -15.42
CA SER A 128 3.69 -1.89 -14.94
C SER A 128 3.54 -2.94 -13.84
N PHE A 129 2.87 -2.55 -12.77
CA PHE A 129 2.45 -3.44 -11.70
C PHE A 129 0.94 -3.40 -11.55
N LYS A 130 0.33 -4.57 -11.48
CA LYS A 130 -1.11 -4.74 -11.33
C LYS A 130 -1.41 -5.55 -10.09
N VAL A 131 -2.36 -5.07 -9.30
CA VAL A 131 -2.97 -5.78 -8.18
C VAL A 131 -4.48 -5.90 -8.42
N GLU A 132 -5.00 -7.10 -8.24
CA GLU A 132 -6.44 -7.36 -8.22
C GLU A 132 -6.82 -7.96 -6.86
N ILE A 133 -7.87 -7.38 -6.26
CA ILE A 133 -8.34 -7.66 -4.92
C ILE A 133 -9.77 -8.18 -5.03
N GLU A 134 -10.05 -9.34 -4.46
CA GLU A 134 -11.38 -9.94 -4.46
C GLU A 134 -11.94 -10.07 -3.05
N PHE A 135 -13.19 -9.64 -2.88
CA PHE A 135 -13.94 -9.69 -1.63
C PHE A 135 -15.04 -10.74 -1.78
N LYS A 136 -14.92 -11.84 -1.02
CA LYS A 136 -15.91 -12.94 -1.00
C LYS A 136 -16.67 -13.04 0.33
N LYS A 137 -16.07 -12.61 1.43
CA LYS A 137 -16.63 -12.74 2.79
C LYS A 137 -16.72 -11.39 3.51
N SER A 138 -15.67 -10.59 3.43
CA SER A 138 -15.58 -9.27 4.08
C SER A 138 -16.04 -8.13 3.17
N LEU A 139 -17.29 -8.22 2.68
CA LEU A 139 -17.84 -7.27 1.70
C LEU A 139 -17.98 -5.86 2.27
N GLU A 140 -18.12 -5.74 3.58
CA GLU A 140 -18.18 -4.50 4.34
C GLU A 140 -16.90 -3.66 4.20
N LEU A 141 -15.74 -4.30 4.02
CA LEU A 141 -14.45 -3.61 3.86
C LEU A 141 -14.25 -3.04 2.45
N PHE A 142 -15.14 -3.35 1.50
CA PHE A 142 -14.92 -3.03 0.10
C PHE A 142 -14.81 -1.53 -0.14
N GLU A 143 -15.73 -0.73 0.40
CA GLU A 143 -15.75 0.72 0.17
C GLU A 143 -14.52 1.38 0.79
N ASP A 144 -14.12 0.97 2.01
CA ASP A 144 -12.94 1.52 2.69
C ASP A 144 -11.65 1.20 1.94
N VAL A 145 -11.50 -0.04 1.45
CA VAL A 145 -10.34 -0.44 0.66
C VAL A 145 -10.36 0.24 -0.72
N LEU A 146 -11.53 0.39 -1.34
CA LEU A 146 -11.66 1.11 -2.62
C LEU A 146 -11.27 2.58 -2.47
N GLU A 147 -11.74 3.26 -1.42
CA GLU A 147 -11.37 4.63 -1.12
C GLU A 147 -9.85 4.75 -0.90
N PHE A 148 -9.27 3.85 -0.10
CA PHE A 148 -7.83 3.81 0.13
C PHE A 148 -7.04 3.63 -1.16
N ILE A 149 -7.39 2.63 -1.98
CA ILE A 149 -6.72 2.34 -3.25
C ILE A 149 -6.88 3.51 -4.22
N SER A 150 -8.04 4.16 -4.25
CA SER A 150 -8.30 5.35 -5.07
C SER A 150 -7.41 6.51 -4.64
N ALA A 151 -7.27 6.75 -3.34
CA ALA A 151 -6.40 7.79 -2.80
C ALA A 151 -4.93 7.53 -3.11
N LEU A 152 -4.46 6.28 -2.95
CA LEU A 152 -3.10 5.89 -3.30
C LEU A 152 -2.84 6.06 -4.81
N ALA A 153 -3.78 5.67 -5.67
CA ALA A 153 -3.69 5.86 -7.11
C ALA A 153 -3.61 7.35 -7.49
N ALA A 154 -4.45 8.20 -6.86
CA ALA A 154 -4.40 9.64 -7.08
C ALA A 154 -3.03 10.23 -6.69
N ARG A 155 -2.49 9.84 -5.53
CA ARG A 155 -1.14 10.28 -5.11
C ARG A 155 -0.04 9.77 -6.01
N ALA A 156 -0.16 8.56 -6.53
CA ALA A 156 0.79 8.03 -7.50
C ALA A 156 0.75 8.84 -8.82
N SER A 157 -0.45 9.18 -9.28
CA SER A 157 -0.67 10.03 -10.45
C SER A 157 -0.07 11.43 -10.27
N ASP A 158 -0.26 12.06 -9.11
CA ASP A 158 0.35 13.35 -8.75
C ASP A 158 1.90 13.31 -8.84
N LEU A 159 2.51 12.14 -8.63
CA LEU A 159 3.95 11.90 -8.72
C LEU A 159 4.43 11.48 -10.12
N GLY A 160 3.56 11.50 -11.13
CA GLY A 160 3.90 11.22 -12.52
C GLY A 160 3.82 9.74 -12.92
N MET A 161 3.24 8.87 -12.09
CA MET A 161 2.92 7.48 -12.49
C MET A 161 1.60 7.43 -13.25
N ALA A 162 1.50 6.58 -14.27
CA ALA A 162 0.22 6.31 -14.92
C ALA A 162 -0.57 5.31 -14.09
N THR A 163 -1.84 5.59 -13.81
CA THR A 163 -2.71 4.71 -13.00
C THR A 163 -4.01 4.37 -13.72
N SER A 164 -4.45 3.12 -13.61
CA SER A 164 -5.76 2.65 -14.07
C SER A 164 -6.44 1.89 -12.95
N LEU A 165 -7.65 2.32 -12.57
CA LEU A 165 -8.43 1.74 -11.50
C LEU A 165 -9.80 1.31 -12.04
N ASP A 166 -10.14 0.04 -11.85
CA ASP A 166 -11.45 -0.54 -12.17
C ASP A 166 -12.02 -1.20 -10.91
N SER A 167 -13.33 -1.05 -10.69
CA SER A 167 -14.04 -1.70 -9.58
C SER A 167 -15.32 -2.33 -10.08
N ARG A 168 -15.60 -3.56 -9.67
CA ARG A 168 -16.78 -4.31 -10.11
C ARG A 168 -17.49 -4.96 -8.95
N THR A 169 -18.81 -4.97 -9.02
CA THR A 169 -19.68 -5.75 -8.13
C THR A 169 -20.41 -6.76 -8.98
N ASP A 170 -20.21 -8.05 -8.73
CA ASP A 170 -20.96 -9.12 -9.37
C ASP A 170 -22.11 -9.58 -8.44
N PRO A 171 -23.36 -9.17 -8.72
CA PRO A 171 -24.49 -9.55 -7.88
C PRO A 171 -24.84 -11.04 -7.95
N ARG A 172 -24.39 -11.79 -8.98
CA ARG A 172 -24.68 -13.22 -9.12
C ARG A 172 -23.82 -14.06 -8.18
N TYR A 173 -22.57 -13.67 -7.96
CA TYR A 173 -21.64 -14.39 -7.09
C TYR A 173 -21.45 -13.73 -5.72
N LYS A 174 -22.10 -12.57 -5.48
CA LYS A 174 -21.85 -11.72 -4.30
C LYS A 174 -20.37 -11.40 -4.12
N GLU A 175 -19.64 -11.25 -5.22
CA GLU A 175 -18.22 -10.94 -5.22
C GLU A 175 -18.03 -9.48 -5.61
N ARG A 176 -17.10 -8.80 -4.94
CA ARG A 176 -16.63 -7.48 -5.36
C ARG A 176 -15.15 -7.53 -5.68
N LYS A 177 -14.74 -6.79 -6.71
CA LYS A 177 -13.34 -6.77 -7.18
C LYS A 177 -12.85 -5.34 -7.36
N ILE A 178 -11.59 -5.12 -6.98
CA ILE A 178 -10.85 -3.88 -7.24
C ILE A 178 -9.62 -4.27 -8.04
N ARG A 179 -9.34 -3.55 -9.12
CA ARG A 179 -8.16 -3.75 -9.95
C ARG A 179 -7.44 -2.43 -10.11
N LEU A 180 -6.21 -2.37 -9.62
CA LEU A 180 -5.32 -1.24 -9.79
C LEU A 180 -4.13 -1.66 -10.66
N GLU A 181 -3.83 -0.86 -11.67
CA GLU A 181 -2.60 -0.91 -12.43
C GLU A 181 -1.85 0.40 -12.28
N ILE A 182 -0.54 0.31 -12.03
CA ILE A 182 0.36 1.45 -11.86
C ILE A 182 1.58 1.23 -12.72
N SER A 183 1.86 2.21 -13.56
CA SER A 183 2.94 2.15 -14.54
C SER A 183 3.87 3.36 -14.41
N LEU A 184 5.15 3.13 -14.63
CA LEU A 184 6.18 4.15 -14.61
C LEU A 184 7.00 4.08 -15.90
N ASN A 185 7.09 5.21 -16.60
CA ASN A 185 8.05 5.38 -17.69
C ASN A 185 9.43 5.66 -17.11
N LEU A 186 10.45 4.95 -17.61
CA LEU A 186 11.82 5.03 -17.11
C LEU A 186 12.74 5.91 -17.98
N LEU A 187 12.21 6.41 -19.11
CA LEU A 187 12.91 7.21 -20.11
C LEU A 187 12.32 8.62 -20.21
#